data_AF-T2J6Z9-F1
#
_entry.id   AF-T2J6Z9-F1
#
_cell.length_a   1.000
_cell.length_b   1.000
_cell.length_c   1.000
_cell.angle_alpha   90.00
_cell.angle_beta   90.00
_cell.angle_gamma   90.00
#
_symmetry.space_group_name_H-M   'P 1'
#
loop_
_entity.id
_entity.type
_entity.pdbx_description
1 polymer ?
#
loop_
_entity_poly.entity_id
_entity_poly.type
_entity_poly.pdbx_seq_one_letter_code
_entity_poly.pdbx_strand_id
1 'polypeptide(L)'
;MLKQFVFHHNTGYGQPHYDLMLEHDKTLATWQLTIPLPEIQDEQAIIVQKIQDHRLIYLSYEGTISKGRGQIKRLDFGSYESLIKEMSHWEFILYGQHSTAYYKLTKIEGDNNYWSLIKFQQSKRYN
;
A
#
# COMPACT_ATOMS: atom_id res chain seq x y z
N MET A 1 15.53 -6.82 10.07
CA MET A 1 14.74 -5.74 10.70
C MET A 1 13.42 -5.64 9.97
N LEU A 2 12.32 -5.46 10.71
CA LEU A 2 11.04 -5.15 10.09
C LEU A 2 11.14 -3.80 9.39
N LYS A 3 10.56 -3.69 8.19
CA LYS A 3 10.55 -2.46 7.39
C LYS A 3 9.26 -1.69 7.68
N GLN A 4 9.18 -0.41 7.37
CA GLN A 4 7.99 0.39 7.66
C GLN A 4 7.01 0.44 6.49
N PHE A 5 5.74 0.66 6.80
CA PHE A 5 4.75 1.02 5.81
C PHE A 5 3.92 2.22 6.27
N VAL A 6 3.31 2.89 5.29
CA VAL A 6 2.27 3.89 5.54
C VAL A 6 1.16 3.75 4.50
N PHE A 7 -0.07 4.00 4.94
CA PHE A 7 -1.24 4.07 4.09
C PHE A 7 -1.82 5.49 4.15
N HIS A 8 -1.75 6.19 3.02
CA HIS A 8 -2.25 7.56 2.92
C HIS A 8 -3.62 7.62 2.25
N HIS A 9 -4.42 8.60 2.63
CA HIS A 9 -5.49 9.14 1.80
C HIS A 9 -5.05 10.49 1.24
N ASN A 10 -5.06 10.61 -0.08
CA ASN A 10 -4.60 11.77 -0.81
C ASN A 10 -5.77 12.38 -1.60
N THR A 11 -6.10 13.63 -1.29
CA THR A 11 -7.16 14.38 -1.97
C THR A 11 -6.65 15.52 -2.83
N GLY A 12 -5.32 15.74 -2.91
CA GLY A 12 -4.79 16.96 -3.51
C GLY A 12 -4.14 16.84 -4.88
N TYR A 13 -4.09 15.65 -5.46
CA TYR A 13 -3.65 15.44 -6.82
C TYR A 13 -4.55 14.42 -7.53
N GLY A 14 -5.23 14.84 -8.59
CA GLY A 14 -6.18 13.99 -9.30
C GLY A 14 -7.44 13.70 -8.48
N GLN A 15 -8.08 12.56 -8.76
CA GLN A 15 -9.21 12.08 -7.96
C GLN A 15 -8.73 11.62 -6.57
N PRO A 16 -9.55 11.74 -5.53
CA PRO A 16 -9.24 11.16 -4.23
C PRO A 16 -8.86 9.69 -4.34
N HIS A 17 -7.74 9.33 -3.74
CA HIS A 17 -7.18 7.99 -3.82
C HIS A 17 -6.38 7.67 -2.56
N TYR A 18 -5.96 6.42 -2.46
CA TYR A 18 -5.15 5.95 -1.35
C TYR A 18 -3.81 5.44 -1.84
N ASP A 19 -2.75 5.71 -1.09
CA ASP A 19 -1.41 5.24 -1.42
C ASP A 19 -0.93 4.25 -0.37
N LEU A 20 -0.73 3.00 -0.75
CA LEU A 20 0.00 2.00 0.03
C LEU A 20 1.49 2.13 -0.28
N MET A 21 2.27 2.46 0.73
CA MET A 21 3.71 2.70 0.61
C MET A 21 4.48 1.72 1.49
N LEU A 22 5.33 0.91 0.87
CA LEU A 22 6.19 -0.05 1.57
C LEU A 22 7.64 0.39 1.48
N GLU A 23 8.32 0.56 2.61
CA GLU A 23 9.75 0.86 2.66
C GLU A 23 10.56 -0.18 1.90
N HIS A 24 11.30 0.24 0.88
CA HIS A 24 12.18 -0.62 0.11
C HIS A 24 13.49 0.12 -0.16
N ASP A 25 14.56 -0.38 0.44
CA ASP A 25 15.92 0.15 0.32
C ASP A 25 15.99 1.62 0.78
N LYS A 26 16.02 2.59 -0.14
CA LYS A 26 16.09 4.03 0.17
C LYS A 26 14.83 4.80 -0.24
N THR A 27 13.79 4.09 -0.66
CA THR A 27 12.54 4.66 -1.16
C THR A 27 11.34 3.93 -0.57
N LEU A 28 10.15 4.35 -0.97
CA LEU A 28 8.89 3.67 -0.69
C LEU A 28 8.32 3.14 -2.00
N ALA A 29 8.21 1.84 -2.13
CA ALA A 29 7.45 1.25 -3.23
C ALA A 29 5.97 1.57 -3.04
N THR A 30 5.39 2.31 -3.98
CA THR A 30 4.03 2.84 -3.85
C THR A 30 3.04 2.25 -4.84
N TRP A 31 1.87 1.87 -4.34
CA TRP A 31 0.69 1.53 -5.13
C TRP A 31 -0.48 2.44 -4.76
N GLN A 32 -1.14 2.95 -5.79
CA GLN A 32 -2.36 3.73 -5.68
C GLN A 32 -3.59 2.81 -5.75
N LEU A 33 -4.52 3.01 -4.82
CA LEU A 33 -5.78 2.29 -4.66
C LEU A 33 -6.95 3.28 -4.77
N THR A 34 -8.08 2.82 -5.28
CA THR A 34 -9.33 3.59 -5.34
C THR A 34 -10.23 3.41 -4.12
N ILE A 35 -9.95 2.38 -3.29
CA ILE A 35 -10.68 2.07 -2.07
C ILE A 35 -9.70 1.90 -0.88
N PRO A 36 -10.14 2.14 0.36
CA PRO A 36 -9.28 1.98 1.54
C PRO A 36 -9.06 0.50 1.90
N LEU A 37 -7.91 0.17 2.50
CA LEU A 37 -7.56 -1.22 2.88
C LEU A 37 -8.63 -1.98 3.71
N PRO A 38 -9.35 -1.34 4.65
CA PRO A 38 -10.42 -2.01 5.40
C PRO A 38 -11.61 -2.46 4.53
N GLU A 39 -11.84 -1.84 3.38
CA GLU A 39 -12.95 -2.18 2.47
C GLU A 39 -12.62 -3.32 1.50
N ILE A 40 -11.35 -3.73 1.41
CA ILE A 40 -10.94 -4.90 0.63
C ILE A 40 -11.47 -6.14 1.35
N GLN A 41 -12.37 -6.88 0.69
CA GLN A 41 -12.86 -8.16 1.19
C GLN A 41 -11.75 -9.21 1.11
N ASP A 42 -11.74 -10.14 2.06
CA ASP A 42 -10.76 -11.21 2.07
C ASP A 42 -10.87 -12.08 0.81
N GLU A 43 -9.72 -12.47 0.26
CA GLU A 43 -9.58 -13.27 -0.96
C GLU A 43 -10.13 -12.59 -2.24
N GLN A 44 -10.59 -11.34 -2.15
CA GLN A 44 -10.99 -10.55 -3.31
C GLN A 44 -9.79 -9.82 -3.92
N ALA A 45 -9.61 -9.98 -5.22
CA ALA A 45 -8.65 -9.22 -6.00
C ALA A 45 -9.19 -7.83 -6.35
N ILE A 46 -8.40 -6.80 -6.08
CA ILE A 46 -8.62 -5.45 -6.60
C ILE A 46 -7.45 -5.03 -7.50
N ILE A 47 -7.73 -4.14 -8.44
CA ILE A 47 -6.72 -3.58 -9.34
C ILE A 47 -6.11 -2.35 -8.67
N VAL A 48 -4.79 -2.31 -8.61
CA VAL A 48 -4.02 -1.20 -8.04
C VAL A 48 -2.93 -0.78 -9.01
N GLN A 49 -2.57 0.50 -8.99
CA GLN A 49 -1.58 1.04 -9.91
C GLN A 49 -0.25 1.25 -9.19
N LYS A 50 0.82 0.63 -9.66
CA LYS A 50 2.19 0.98 -9.27
C LYS A 50 2.52 2.37 -9.82
N ILE A 51 2.89 3.29 -8.94
CA ILE A 51 3.33 4.64 -9.30
C ILE A 51 4.80 4.84 -8.94
N GLN A 52 5.33 6.03 -9.18
CA GLN A 52 6.70 6.38 -8.82
C GLN A 52 6.96 6.12 -7.32
N ASP A 53 8.14 5.61 -7.01
CA ASP A 53 8.54 5.41 -5.63
C ASP A 53 8.63 6.74 -4.88
N HIS A 54 8.13 6.75 -3.65
CA HIS A 54 8.12 7.92 -2.80
C HIS A 54 9.38 8.00 -1.92
N ARG A 55 9.67 9.20 -1.42
CA ARG A 55 10.77 9.42 -0.48
C ARG A 55 10.37 8.92 0.91
N LEU A 56 11.34 8.44 1.69
CA LEU A 56 11.11 7.95 3.06
C LEU A 56 10.42 8.96 4.00
N ILE A 57 10.57 10.27 3.75
CA ILE A 57 9.87 11.31 4.53
C ILE A 57 8.35 11.15 4.53
N TYR A 58 7.78 10.48 3.53
CA TYR A 58 6.34 10.22 3.47
C TYR A 58 5.85 9.25 4.53
N LEU A 59 6.72 8.44 5.17
CA LEU A 59 6.33 7.58 6.30
C LEU A 59 5.70 8.36 7.46
N SER A 60 6.17 9.60 7.67
CA SER A 60 5.70 10.48 8.74
C SER A 60 4.97 11.71 8.23
N TYR A 61 4.78 11.86 6.92
CA TYR A 61 4.18 13.06 6.35
C TYR A 61 2.66 13.06 6.52
N GLU A 62 2.14 14.16 7.01
CA GLU A 62 0.71 14.47 7.04
C GLU A 62 0.56 15.98 6.88
N GLY A 63 -0.44 16.43 6.11
CA GLY A 63 -0.65 17.86 5.95
C GLY A 63 -1.40 18.28 4.70
N THR A 64 -1.63 19.59 4.60
CA THR A 64 -2.29 20.19 3.44
C THR A 64 -1.33 20.29 2.26
N ILE A 65 -1.83 19.98 1.08
CA ILE A 65 -1.11 20.25 -0.16
C ILE A 65 -1.23 21.74 -0.45
N SER A 66 -0.10 22.35 -0.80
CA SER A 66 0.01 23.80 -1.03
C SER A 66 -1.13 24.36 -1.88
N LYS A 67 -1.58 25.57 -1.51
CA LYS A 67 -2.69 26.32 -2.15
C LYS A 67 -4.08 25.68 -1.98
N GLY A 68 -4.29 24.90 -0.91
CA GLY A 68 -5.60 24.31 -0.61
C GLY A 68 -6.06 23.27 -1.62
N ARG A 69 -5.11 22.66 -2.35
CA ARG A 69 -5.42 21.72 -3.45
C ARG A 69 -5.92 20.37 -2.95
N GLY A 70 -5.67 20.05 -1.68
CA GLY A 70 -6.18 18.88 -0.98
C GLY A 70 -5.31 18.59 0.24
N GLN A 71 -5.38 17.36 0.74
CA GLN A 71 -4.71 16.94 1.97
C GLN A 71 -4.17 15.52 1.82
N ILE A 72 -3.05 15.27 2.49
CA ILE A 72 -2.58 13.91 2.77
C ILE A 72 -2.86 13.62 4.23
N LYS A 73 -3.60 12.53 4.49
CA LYS A 73 -3.86 11.98 5.83
C LYS A 73 -3.22 10.60 5.94
N ARG A 74 -2.58 10.30 7.08
CA ARG A 74 -2.17 8.93 7.39
C ARG A 74 -3.35 8.18 7.95
N LEU A 75 -3.82 7.17 7.22
CA LEU A 75 -4.92 6.32 7.66
C LEU A 75 -4.42 5.11 8.45
N ASP A 76 -3.25 4.58 8.12
CA ASP A 76 -2.59 3.54 8.89
C ASP A 76 -1.07 3.61 8.68
N PHE A 77 -0.31 3.10 9.63
CA PHE A 77 1.15 3.02 9.55
C PHE A 77 1.67 1.99 10.55
N GLY A 78 2.87 1.49 10.29
CA GLY A 78 3.51 0.56 11.21
C GLY A 78 4.67 -0.14 10.55
N SER A 79 4.85 -1.40 10.94
CA SER A 79 5.89 -2.25 10.37
C SER A 79 5.28 -3.27 9.43
N TYR A 80 6.08 -3.82 8.53
CA TYR A 80 5.69 -4.92 7.68
C TYR A 80 6.82 -5.94 7.57
N GLU A 81 6.41 -7.19 7.35
CA GLU A 81 7.32 -8.29 7.02
C GLU A 81 7.16 -8.64 5.54
N SER A 82 8.27 -8.61 4.80
CA SER A 82 8.31 -9.08 3.41
C SER A 82 8.58 -10.57 3.40
N LEU A 83 7.64 -11.36 2.87
CA LEU A 83 7.73 -12.83 2.86
C LEU A 83 8.29 -13.34 1.54
N ILE A 84 7.74 -12.86 0.42
CA ILE A 84 8.21 -13.18 -0.93
C ILE A 84 8.30 -11.89 -1.70
N LYS A 85 9.42 -11.65 -2.39
CA LYS A 85 9.58 -10.48 -3.26
C LYS A 85 10.32 -10.86 -4.53
N GLU A 86 9.59 -10.79 -5.63
CA GLU A 86 10.06 -11.02 -6.98
C GLU A 86 9.66 -9.81 -7.86
N MET A 87 10.02 -9.84 -9.14
CA MET A 87 9.80 -8.71 -10.04
C MET A 87 8.31 -8.46 -10.34
N SER A 88 7.50 -9.53 -10.37
CA SER A 88 6.06 -9.50 -10.67
C SER A 88 5.19 -9.98 -9.51
N HIS A 89 5.79 -10.24 -8.34
CA HIS A 89 5.08 -10.83 -7.20
C HIS A 89 5.65 -10.32 -5.88
N TRP A 90 4.77 -9.92 -4.95
CA TRP A 90 5.18 -9.51 -3.61
C TRP A 90 4.15 -9.94 -2.58
N GLU A 91 4.59 -10.77 -1.62
CA GLU A 91 3.82 -11.17 -0.46
C GLU A 91 4.38 -10.54 0.81
N PHE A 92 3.51 -9.99 1.65
CA PHE A 92 3.90 -9.32 2.88
C PHE A 92 2.78 -9.32 3.92
N ILE A 93 3.15 -9.13 5.18
CA ILE A 93 2.22 -8.91 6.30
C ILE A 93 2.38 -7.47 6.76
N LEU A 94 1.28 -6.72 6.82
CA LEU A 94 1.25 -5.41 7.46
C LEU A 94 0.89 -5.56 8.94
N TYR A 95 1.64 -4.91 9.81
CA TYR A 95 1.36 -4.75 11.24
C TYR A 95 1.02 -3.27 11.50
N GLY A 96 -0.21 -2.89 11.18
CA GLY A 96 -0.71 -1.53 11.33
C GLY A 96 -1.25 -1.23 12.73
N GLN A 97 -1.63 0.03 12.94
CA GLN A 97 -2.32 0.47 14.16
C GLN A 97 -3.74 -0.08 14.23
N HIS A 98 -4.40 -0.25 13.07
CA HIS A 98 -5.81 -0.63 13.00
C HIS A 98 -6.03 -2.08 12.58
N SER A 99 -5.12 -2.67 11.81
CA SER A 99 -5.26 -4.05 11.34
C SER A 99 -3.91 -4.72 11.14
N THR A 100 -3.90 -6.04 11.31
CA THR A 100 -2.83 -6.92 10.85
C THR A 100 -3.38 -7.86 9.79
N ALA A 101 -2.80 -7.86 8.59
CA ALA A 101 -3.28 -8.68 7.49
C ALA A 101 -2.14 -9.04 6.53
N TYR A 102 -2.32 -10.19 5.87
CA TYR A 102 -1.44 -10.64 4.80
C TYR A 102 -1.96 -10.14 3.45
N TYR A 103 -1.03 -9.75 2.59
CA TYR A 103 -1.32 -9.23 1.26
C TYR A 103 -0.46 -9.91 0.21
N LYS A 104 -1.06 -10.04 -0.98
CA LYS A 104 -0.40 -10.50 -2.20
C LYS A 104 -0.57 -9.45 -3.29
N LEU A 105 0.54 -9.01 -3.85
CA LEU A 105 0.61 -8.17 -5.03
C LEU A 105 1.13 -8.99 -6.20
N THR A 106 0.40 -9.04 -7.32
CA THR A 106 0.82 -9.74 -8.54
C THR A 106 0.67 -8.82 -9.74
N LYS A 107 1.74 -8.62 -10.51
CA LYS A 107 1.72 -7.77 -11.70
C LYS A 107 0.81 -8.38 -12.77
N ILE A 108 0.01 -7.55 -13.42
CA ILE A 108 -0.88 -7.97 -14.50
C ILE A 108 -0.09 -7.95 -15.81
N GLU A 109 -0.12 -9.04 -16.57
CA GLU A 109 0.59 -9.14 -17.84
C GLU A 109 0.00 -8.17 -18.90
N GLY A 110 0.85 -7.63 -19.77
CA GLY A 110 0.44 -6.74 -20.85
C GLY A 110 0.17 -5.29 -20.45
N ASP A 111 0.10 -4.99 -19.15
CA ASP A 111 0.00 -3.62 -18.64
C ASP A 111 1.17 -3.29 -17.71
N ASN A 112 1.92 -2.25 -18.06
CA ASN A 112 3.22 -2.01 -17.44
C ASN A 112 3.14 -1.60 -15.97
N ASN A 113 2.00 -1.07 -15.50
CA ASN A 113 1.89 -0.47 -14.17
C ASN A 113 0.76 -0.99 -13.29
N TYR A 114 -0.12 -1.89 -13.74
CA TYR A 114 -1.18 -2.43 -12.86
C TYR A 114 -0.81 -3.76 -12.22
N TRP A 115 -1.30 -3.92 -11.00
CA TRP A 115 -1.11 -5.07 -10.15
C TRP A 115 -2.47 -5.47 -9.58
N SER A 116 -2.63 -6.77 -9.32
CA SER A 116 -3.71 -7.28 -8.47
C SER A 116 -3.24 -7.27 -7.03
N LEU A 117 -4.01 -6.67 -6.12
CA LEU A 117 -3.83 -6.76 -4.68
C LEU A 117 -4.94 -7.65 -4.10
N ILE A 118 -4.54 -8.66 -3.32
CA ILE A 118 -5.45 -9.54 -2.57
C ILE A 118 -5.08 -9.48 -1.09
N LYS A 119 -6.08 -9.34 -0.23
CA LYS A 119 -5.96 -9.37 1.23
C LYS A 119 -6.42 -10.72 1.78
N PHE A 120 -5.76 -11.22 2.82
CA PHE A 120 -6.17 -12.45 3.51
C PHE A 120 -6.14 -12.25 5.03
N GLN A 121 -7.06 -12.92 5.73
CA GLN A 121 -7.03 -13.00 7.18
C GLN A 121 -5.81 -13.78 7.67
N GLN A 122 -5.23 -13.32 8.79
CA GLN A 122 -4.04 -13.91 9.39
C GLN A 122 -4.22 -15.41 9.76
N SER A 123 -5.45 -15.89 9.98
CA SER A 123 -5.75 -17.27 10.40
C SER A 123 -5.70 -18.32 9.29
N LYS A 124 -5.71 -17.93 8.01
CA LYS A 124 -5.88 -18.87 6.87
C LYS A 124 -4.59 -19.40 6.23
N ARG A 125 -3.41 -19.04 6.75
CA ARG A 125 -2.11 -19.51 6.19
C ARG A 125 -1.65 -20.88 6.73
N TYR A 126 -2.36 -21.47 7.67
CA TYR A 126 -1.96 -22.74 8.32
C TYR A 126 -2.79 -23.97 7.94
N ASN A 127 -3.58 -23.93 6.88
CA ASN A 127 -4.24 -25.11 6.33
C ASN A 127 -3.75 -25.41 4.92
#